data_AF-A0A2D9S376-F1
#
_entry.id   AF-A0A2D9S376-F1
#
_cell.length_a   1.000
_cell.length_b   1.000
_cell.length_c   1.000
_cell.angle_alpha   90.00
_cell.angle_beta   90.00
_cell.angle_gamma   90.00
#
_symmetry.space_group_name_H-M   'P 1'
#
loop_
_entity.id
_entity.type
_entity.pdbx_description
1 polymer ?
#
loop_
_entity_poly.entity_id
_entity_poly.type
_entity_poly.pdbx_seq_one_letter_code
_entity_poly.pdbx_strand_id
1 'polypeptide(L)' 'MSQDKLQAYAQTQKSSMNPREVEAMAFTKSALMLEEAKQKLDDYDEYASALKFNQLLWTIIQADIVDSDNKLPPQIKVN' A
#
# COMPACT_ATOMS: atom_id res chain seq x y z
N MET A 1 -22.21 -22.33 6.56
CA MET A 1 -21.89 -22.69 5.15
C MET A 1 -21.86 -21.49 4.19
N SER A 2 -22.29 -20.27 4.60
CA SER A 2 -22.33 -19.09 3.71
C SER A 2 -21.12 -18.15 3.86
N GLN A 3 -20.40 -18.19 4.99
CA GLN A 3 -19.24 -17.34 5.25
C GLN A 3 -17.98 -17.82 4.52
N ASP A 4 -17.74 -19.14 4.43
CA ASP A 4 -16.59 -19.71 3.71
C ASP A 4 -16.58 -19.34 2.22
N LYS A 5 -17.76 -19.26 1.60
CA LYS A 5 -17.88 -18.87 0.18
C LYS A 5 -17.50 -17.40 -0.01
N LEU A 6 -17.97 -16.50 0.84
CA LEU A 6 -17.62 -15.07 0.78
C LEU A 6 -16.11 -14.85 0.97
N GLN A 7 -15.48 -15.58 1.89
CA GLN A 7 -14.04 -15.53 2.09
C GLN A 7 -13.27 -16.07 0.87
N ALA A 8 -13.71 -17.18 0.29
CA ALA A 8 -13.10 -17.73 -0.93
C ALA A 8 -13.26 -16.81 -2.16
N TYR A 9 -14.40 -16.13 -2.30
CA TYR A 9 -14.60 -15.13 -3.35
C TYR A 9 -13.73 -13.89 -3.13
N ALA A 10 -13.64 -13.37 -1.90
CA ALA A 10 -12.75 -12.26 -1.56
C ALA A 10 -11.26 -12.60 -1.79
N GLN A 11 -10.87 -13.84 -1.49
CA GLN A 11 -9.52 -14.34 -1.70
C GLN A 11 -9.21 -14.52 -3.20
N THR A 12 -10.17 -15.03 -3.98
CA THR A 12 -10.05 -15.15 -5.45
C THR A 12 -9.97 -13.78 -6.12
N GLN A 13 -10.76 -12.80 -5.68
CA GLN A 13 -10.70 -11.42 -6.17
C GLN A 13 -9.34 -10.77 -5.90
N LYS A 14 -8.79 -10.93 -4.69
CA LYS A 14 -7.42 -10.46 -4.38
C LYS A 14 -6.36 -11.12 -5.25
N SER A 15 -6.58 -12.36 -5.65
CA SER A 15 -5.64 -13.12 -6.50
C SER A 15 -5.73 -12.75 -7.99
N SER A 16 -6.77 -12.01 -8.41
CA SER A 16 -6.95 -11.57 -9.80
C SER A 16 -6.74 -10.05 -10.00
N MET A 17 -6.42 -9.31 -8.94
CA MET A 17 -6.17 -7.87 -9.05
C MET A 17 -4.84 -7.63 -9.78
N ASN A 18 -4.83 -6.64 -10.67
CA ASN A 18 -3.61 -6.23 -11.33
C ASN A 18 -2.61 -5.73 -10.26
N PRO A 19 -1.33 -6.14 -10.27
CA PRO A 19 -0.33 -5.65 -9.31
C PRO A 19 -0.31 -4.12 -9.16
N ARG A 20 -0.55 -3.38 -10.26
CA ARG A 20 -0.65 -1.92 -10.25
C ARG A 20 -1.86 -1.40 -9.47
N GLU A 21 -2.99 -2.10 -9.52
CA GLU A 21 -4.17 -1.75 -8.73
C GLU A 21 -3.90 -1.99 -7.24
N VAL A 22 -3.18 -3.06 -6.91
CA VAL A 22 -2.77 -3.35 -5.52
C VAL A 22 -1.85 -2.24 -4.99
N GLU A 23 -0.88 -1.80 -5.79
CA GLU A 23 -0.02 -0.64 -5.47
C GLU A 23 -0.83 0.63 -5.25
N ALA A 24 -1.74 0.95 -6.18
CA ALA A 24 -2.60 2.14 -6.09
C ALA A 24 -3.48 2.12 -4.82
N MET A 25 -4.01 0.95 -4.46
CA MET A 25 -4.77 0.76 -3.22
C MET A 25 -3.89 0.97 -1.98
N ALA A 26 -2.64 0.49 -2.00
CA ALA A 26 -1.70 0.68 -0.90
C ALA A 26 -1.34 2.17 -0.71
N PHE A 27 -1.10 2.90 -1.80
CA PHE A 27 -0.88 4.36 -1.77
C PHE A 27 -2.11 5.11 -1.27
N THR A 28 -3.30 4.76 -1.75
CA THR A 28 -4.56 5.37 -1.30
C THR A 28 -4.74 5.18 0.20
N LYS A 29 -4.50 3.96 0.70
CA LYS A 29 -4.54 3.67 2.14
C LYS A 29 -3.54 4.51 2.92
N SER A 30 -2.29 4.61 2.46
CA SER A 30 -1.25 5.41 3.14
C SER A 30 -1.66 6.88 3.24
N ALA A 31 -2.17 7.44 2.13
CA ALA A 31 -2.62 8.83 2.08
C ALA A 31 -3.77 9.11 3.06
N LEU A 32 -4.77 8.21 3.13
CA LEU A 32 -5.88 8.34 4.08
C LEU A 32 -5.40 8.25 5.53
N MET A 33 -4.53 7.29 5.86
CA MET A 33 -3.98 7.15 7.22
C MET A 33 -3.22 8.42 7.64
N LEU A 34 -2.44 9.02 6.74
CA LEU A 34 -1.73 10.26 7.02
C LEU A 34 -2.69 11.45 7.18
N GLU A 35 -3.74 11.54 6.35
CA GLU A 35 -4.73 12.62 6.44
C GLU A 35 -5.51 12.56 7.76
N GLU A 36 -5.90 11.35 8.21
CA GLU A 36 -6.56 11.13 9.49
C GLU A 36 -5.63 11.47 10.67
N ALA A 37 -4.38 10.98 10.64
CA ALA A 37 -3.39 11.26 11.68
C ALA A 37 -3.09 12.76 11.81
N LYS A 38 -3.11 13.52 10.71
CA LYS A 38 -2.91 14.98 10.71
C LYS A 38 -3.98 15.72 11.53
N GLN A 39 -5.20 15.16 11.65
CA GLN A 39 -6.28 15.75 12.45
C GLN A 39 -6.16 15.42 13.95
N LYS A 40 -5.29 14.47 14.34
CA LYS A 40 -5.17 13.95 15.71
C LYS A 40 -3.70 13.82 16.13
N LEU A 41 -2.93 14.90 16.03
CA LEU A 41 -1.49 14.87 16.35
C LEU A 41 -1.18 14.59 17.83
N ASP A 42 -2.16 14.78 18.72
CA ASP A 42 -2.03 14.47 20.14
C ASP A 42 -2.14 12.95 20.42
N ASP A 43 -2.66 12.17 19.46
CA ASP A 43 -2.65 10.70 19.52
C ASP A 43 -1.36 10.17 18.89
N TYR A 44 -0.36 10.00 19.75
CA TYR A 44 0.97 9.52 19.34
C TYR A 44 0.91 8.16 18.64
N ASP A 45 0.06 7.23 19.11
CA ASP A 45 0.00 5.88 18.56
C ASP A 45 -0.60 5.88 17.16
N GLU A 46 -1.67 6.65 16.93
CA GLU A 46 -2.29 6.80 15.61
C GLU A 46 -1.33 7.49 14.63
N TYR A 47 -0.69 8.60 15.04
CA TYR A 47 0.30 9.30 14.24
C TYR A 47 1.53 8.46 13.90
N ALA A 48 2.13 7.79 14.90
CA ALA A 48 3.30 6.94 14.70
C ALA A 48 2.98 5.74 13.79
N SER A 49 1.77 5.17 13.92
CA SER A 49 1.31 4.08 13.06
C SER A 49 1.15 4.51 11.60
N ALA A 50 0.59 5.69 11.34
CA ALA A 50 0.46 6.24 9.99
C ALA A 50 1.82 6.49 9.34
N LEU A 51 2.77 7.09 10.08
CA LEU A 51 4.13 7.30 9.59
C LEU A 51 4.85 5.99 9.30
N LYS A 52 4.76 5.02 10.21
CA LYS A 52 5.40 3.71 10.04
C LYS A 52 4.84 2.97 8.84
N PHE A 53 3.52 3.02 8.63
CA PHE A 53 2.89 2.45 7.45
C PHE A 53 3.42 3.09 6.16
N ASN A 54 3.47 4.43 6.11
CA ASN A 54 3.99 5.15 4.95
C ASN A 54 5.48 4.84 4.70
N GLN A 55 6.31 4.78 5.73
CA GLN A 55 7.72 4.43 5.63
C GLN A 55 7.90 3.01 5.05
N LEU A 56 7.15 2.04 5.56
CA LEU A 56 7.22 0.65 5.09
C LEU A 56 6.79 0.55 3.62
N LEU A 57 5.71 1.24 3.23
CA LEU A 57 5.26 1.29 1.85
C LEU A 57 6.38 1.79 0.93
N TRP A 58 6.97 2.94 1.23
CA TRP A 58 8.06 3.49 0.42
C TRP A 58 9.31 2.62 0.41
N THR A 59 9.59 1.90 1.50
CA THR A 59 10.72 0.93 1.53
C THR A 59 10.48 -0.21 0.55
N ILE A 60 9.26 -0.75 0.49
CA ILE A 60 8.89 -1.83 -0.44
C ILE A 60 8.94 -1.32 -1.89
N ILE A 61 8.35 -0.15 -2.15
CA ILE A 61 8.32 0.44 -3.49
C ILE A 61 9.73 0.77 -3.98
N GLN A 62 10.58 1.33 -3.11
CA GLN A 62 11.97 1.64 -3.48
C GLN A 62 12.76 0.36 -3.77
N ALA A 63 12.57 -0.70 -3.00
CA ALA A 63 13.19 -2.00 -3.27
C ALA A 63 12.76 -2.58 -4.63
N ASP A 64 11.48 -2.43 -5.01
CA ASP A 64 10.98 -2.87 -6.32
C ASP A 64 11.53 -2.01 -7.47
N ILE A 65 11.60 -0.69 -7.31
CA ILE A 65 12.08 0.24 -8.36
C ILE A 65 13.55 -0.01 -8.72
N VAL A 66 14.39 -0.31 -7.73
CA VAL A 66 15.83 -0.56 -7.92
C VAL A 66 16.14 -1.98 -8.40
N ASP A 67 15.15 -2.87 -8.43
CA ASP A 67 15.31 -4.21 -8.97
C ASP A 67 15.67 -4.16 -10.47
N SER A 68 16.65 -4.96 -10.88
CA SER A 68 17.11 -5.06 -12.26
C SER A 68 16.03 -5.57 -13.22
N ASP A 69 15.07 -6.35 -12.73
CA ASP A 69 13.95 -6.88 -13.52
C ASP A 69 12.77 -5.90 -13.61
N ASN A 70 12.83 -4.77 -12.90
CA ASN A 70 11.78 -3.77 -12.92
C ASN A 70 11.66 -3.12 -14.31
N LYS A 71 10.46 -3.22 -14.91
CA LYS A 71 10.16 -2.75 -16.28
C LYS A 71 9.69 -1.29 -16.35
N LEU A 72 9.79 -0.52 -15.27
CA LEU A 72 9.42 0.89 -15.29
C LEU A 72 10.33 1.67 -16.24
N PRO A 73 9.78 2.66 -16.98
CA PRO A 73 10.58 3.55 -17.81
C PRO A 73 11.69 4.21 -16.98
N PRO A 74 12.92 4.36 -17.52
CA PRO A 74 14.05 4.95 -16.79
C PRO A 74 13.72 6.30 -16.17
N GLN A 75 12.88 7.11 -16.84
CA GLN A 75 12.44 8.44 -16.41
C GLN A 75 11.72 8.46 -15.05
N ILE A 76 11.09 7.34 -14.65
CA ILE A 76 10.35 7.23 -13.39
C ILE A 76 11.25 6.65 -12.27
N LYS A 77 12.37 6.00 -12.62
CA LYS A 77 13.29 5.38 -11.65
C LYS A 77 14.27 6.37 -10.98
N VAL A 78 14.37 7.61 -11.49
CA VAL A 78 15.42 8.58 -11.09
C VAL A 78 14.94 9.69 -10.13
N ASN A 79 13.69 9.66 -9.66
CA ASN A 79 13.17 10.61 -8.68
C ASN A 79 13.39 10.12 -7.24
#